data_AF-A0A9N9B7X6-F1
#
_entry.id   AF-A0A9N9B7X6-F1
#
_cell.length_a   1.000
_cell.length_b   1.000
_cell.length_c   1.000
_cell.angle_alpha   90.00
_cell.angle_beta   90.00
_cell.angle_gamma   90.00
#
_symmetry.space_group_name_H-M   'P 1'
#
loop_
_entity.id
_entity.type
_entity.pdbx_description
1 polymer ?
#
loop_
_entity_poly.entity_id
_entity_poly.type
_entity_poly.pdbx_seq_one_letter_code
_entity_poly.pdbx_strand_id
1 'polypeptide(L)' 'MDPTNSNKIVEWIGENLNTTMFIVYEQILPNDAFGSIMLQNLKHRNIELRGIHAYPDLKSQKDRYLSREWTHAEA' A
#
# COMPACT_ATOMS: atom_id res chain seq x y z
N MET A 1 3.50 6.45 -4.69
CA MET A 1 4.89 6.01 -4.93
C MET A 1 4.85 4.70 -5.70
N ASP A 2 5.83 4.42 -6.56
CA ASP A 2 5.95 3.09 -7.18
C ASP A 2 6.13 2.01 -6.10
N PRO A 3 5.46 0.84 -6.21
CA PRO A 3 5.52 -0.22 -5.20
C PRO A 3 6.94 -0.62 -4.83
N THR A 4 7.84 -0.71 -5.83
CA THR A 4 9.26 -1.02 -5.62
C THR A 4 9.93 -0.09 -4.62
N ASN A 5 9.59 1.20 -4.64
CA ASN A 5 10.19 2.19 -3.76
C ASN A 5 9.52 2.20 -2.38
N SER A 6 8.19 2.10 -2.32
CA SER A 6 7.48 2.10 -1.03
C SER A 6 7.72 0.82 -0.24
N ASN A 7 8.01 -0.29 -0.92
CA ASN A 7 8.38 -1.55 -0.30
C ASN A 7 9.73 -1.49 0.40
N LYS A 8 10.73 -0.82 -0.20
CA LYS A 8 12.04 -0.64 0.42
C LYS A 8 11.95 0.10 1.75
N ILE A 9 11.00 1.03 1.89
CA ILE A 9 10.79 1.73 3.16
C ILE A 9 10.23 0.77 4.21
N VAL A 10 9.20 -0.01 3.85
CA VAL A 10 8.57 -0.99 4.74
C VAL A 10 9.58 -2.05 5.20
N GLU A 11 10.39 -2.56 4.27
CA GLU A 11 11.44 -3.55 4.51
C GLU A 11 12.55 -2.98 5.38
N TRP A 12 13.10 -1.81 5.01
CA TRP A 12 14.17 -1.17 5.78
C TRP A 12 13.76 -0.93 7.24
N ILE A 13 12.54 -0.48 7.49
CA ILE A 13 12.06 -0.28 8.87
C ILE A 13 11.97 -1.60 9.63
N GLY A 14 11.44 -2.66 9.01
CA GLY A 14 11.34 -3.98 9.63
C GLY A 14 12.70 -4.61 9.94
N GLU A 15 13.70 -4.38 9.09
CA GLU A 15 15.07 -4.90 9.26
C GLU A 15 15.92 -4.11 10.27
N ASN A 16 15.70 -2.80 10.38
CA ASN A 16 16.64 -1.91 11.07
C ASN A 16 16.16 -1.45 12.45
N LEU A 17 14.88 -1.64 12.80
CA LEU A 17 14.32 -1.23 14.09
C LEU A 17 13.84 -2.43 14.91
N ASN A 18 14.35 -2.57 16.13
CA ASN A 18 14.04 -3.73 17.00
C ASN A 18 12.61 -3.71 17.56
N THR A 19 11.98 -2.55 17.72
CA THR A 19 10.62 -2.40 18.28
C THR A 19 9.95 -1.22 17.62
N THR A 20 9.05 -1.49 16.68
CA THR A 20 8.44 -0.47 15.83
C THR A 20 7.00 -0.85 15.48
N MET A 21 6.22 0.14 15.09
CA MET A 21 4.86 -0.01 14.56
C MET A 21 4.74 0.85 13.31
N PHE A 22 4.11 0.31 12.28
CA PHE A 22 3.83 1.02 11.02
C PHE A 22 2.33 1.18 10.85
N ILE A 23 1.86 2.42 10.66
CA ILE A 23 0.46 2.71 10.37
C ILE A 23 0.38 3.27 8.96
N VAL A 24 -0.48 2.68 8.14
CA VAL A 24 -0.79 3.18 6.80
C VAL A 24 -2.29 3.36 6.63
N TYR A 25 -2.64 4.50 6.05
CA TYR A 25 -4.00 4.82 5.62
C TYR A 25 -3.94 5.20 4.15
N GLU A 26 -4.42 4.32 3.28
CA GLU A 26 -4.41 4.53 1.83
C GLU A 26 -5.62 3.87 1.15
N GLN A 27 -5.85 4.25 -0.11
CA GLN A 27 -6.97 3.75 -0.90
C GLN A 27 -6.79 2.26 -1.25
N ILE A 28 -7.92 1.55 -1.38
CA ILE A 28 -8.02 0.17 -1.87
C ILE A 28 -9.19 0.06 -2.85
N LEU A 29 -9.43 -1.15 -3.38
CA LEU A 29 -10.52 -1.51 -4.29
C LEU A 29 -10.52 -0.70 -5.61
N PRO A 30 -9.40 -0.61 -6.35
CA PRO A 30 -9.33 0.21 -7.56
C PRO A 30 -10.30 -0.21 -8.69
N ASN A 31 -10.76 -1.46 -8.66
CA ASN A 31 -11.48 -2.08 -9.77
C ASN A 31 -13.00 -2.15 -9.54
N ASP A 32 -13.51 -1.71 -8.38
CA ASP A 32 -14.94 -1.59 -8.18
C ASP A 32 -15.48 -0.30 -8.84
N ALA A 33 -16.80 -0.11 -8.80
CA ALA A 33 -17.44 1.05 -9.43
C ALA A 33 -16.97 2.38 -8.80
N PHE A 34 -16.73 2.42 -7.49
CA PHE A 34 -16.25 3.62 -6.81
C PHE A 34 -14.76 3.88 -7.12
N GLY A 35 -13.93 2.85 -7.02
CA GLY A 35 -12.49 2.91 -7.27
C GLY A 35 -12.17 3.32 -8.71
N SER A 36 -12.91 2.78 -9.69
CA SER A 36 -12.73 3.15 -11.10
C SER A 36 -12.99 4.63 -11.34
N ILE A 37 -14.07 5.17 -10.76
CA ILE A 37 -14.41 6.59 -10.85
C ILE A 37 -13.42 7.45 -10.06
N MET A 38 -12.98 7.01 -8.89
CA MET A 38 -11.93 7.68 -8.10
C MET A 38 -10.64 7.83 -8.91
N LEU A 39 -10.17 6.75 -9.54
CA LEU A 39 -8.95 6.77 -10.36
C LEU A 39 -9.11 7.67 -11.59
N GLN A 40 -10.27 7.64 -12.25
CA GLN A 40 -10.57 8.55 -13.35
C GLN A 40 -10.51 10.01 -12.89
N ASN A 41 -11.13 10.35 -11.76
CA ASN A 41 -11.15 11.71 -11.22
C ASN A 41 -9.76 12.21 -10.84
N LEU A 42 -8.94 11.37 -10.22
CA LEU A 42 -7.55 11.69 -9.89
C LEU A 42 -6.71 11.90 -11.15
N LYS A 43 -6.87 11.03 -12.15
CA LYS A 43 -6.17 11.13 -13.43
C LYS A 43 -6.49 12.44 -14.17
N HIS A 44 -7.74 12.91 -14.15
CA HIS A 44 -8.12 14.21 -14.72
C HIS A 44 -7.42 15.39 -14.04
N ARG A 45 -6.92 15.21 -12.81
CA ARG A 45 -6.13 16.20 -12.06
C ARG A 45 -4.62 15.96 -12.18
N ASN A 46 -4.20 15.10 -13.09
CA ASN A 46 -2.82 14.65 -13.25
C ASN A 46 -2.24 13.99 -11.97
N ILE A 47 -3.10 13.33 -11.18
CA ILE A 47 -2.70 12.57 -9.99
C ILE A 47 -2.78 11.09 -10.30
N GLU A 48 -1.69 10.37 -10.03
CA GLU A 48 -1.58 8.93 -10.26
C GLU A 48 -1.31 8.19 -8.94
N LEU A 49 -2.16 7.22 -8.61
CA LEU A 49 -1.95 6.31 -7.48
C LEU A 49 -1.11 5.11 -7.93
N ARG A 50 0.20 5.32 -8.14
CA ARG A 50 1.11 4.30 -8.69
C ARG A 50 1.16 2.95 -7.95
N GLY A 51 0.78 2.94 -6.67
CA GLY A 51 0.74 1.73 -5.85
C GLY A 51 -0.58 0.98 -5.84
N ILE A 52 -1.67 1.58 -6.35
CA ILE A 52 -3.04 1.13 -6.05
C ILE A 52 -3.35 -0.30 -6.53
N HIS A 53 -2.72 -0.73 -7.62
CA HIS A 53 -2.94 -2.05 -8.19
C HIS A 53 -2.01 -3.13 -7.61
N ALA A 54 -0.96 -2.75 -6.88
CA ALA A 54 -0.07 -3.72 -6.23
C ALA A 54 -0.68 -4.30 -4.95
N TYR A 55 -1.47 -3.50 -4.24
CA TYR A 55 -2.13 -3.86 -2.98
C TYR A 55 -3.61 -3.48 -3.02
N PRO A 56 -4.42 -4.14 -3.87
CA PRO A 56 -5.77 -3.71 -4.19
C PRO A 56 -6.79 -3.92 -3.06
N ASP A 57 -6.44 -4.63 -1.99
CA ASP A 57 -7.37 -4.99 -0.91
C ASP A 57 -6.67 -5.13 0.45
N LEU A 58 -7.45 -5.30 1.52
CA LEU A 58 -6.92 -5.45 2.88
C LEU A 58 -5.99 -6.67 3.03
N LYS A 59 -6.23 -7.73 2.27
CA LYS A 59 -5.42 -8.95 2.34
C LYS A 59 -4.03 -8.70 1.75
N SER A 60 -3.96 -8.18 0.54
CA SER A 60 -2.73 -7.82 -0.14
C SER A 60 -1.94 -6.73 0.62
N GLN A 61 -2.61 -5.80 1.29
CA GLN A 61 -1.95 -4.87 2.21
C GLN A 61 -1.29 -5.59 3.37
N LYS A 62 -1.98 -6.50 4.07
CA LYS A 62 -1.37 -7.29 5.15
C LYS A 62 -0.21 -8.14 4.64
N ASP A 63 -0.39 -8.84 3.53
CA ASP A 63 0.62 -9.69 2.91
C ASP A 63 1.88 -8.87 2.51
N ARG A 64 1.73 -7.60 2.13
CA ARG A 64 2.85 -6.69 1.87
C ARG A 64 3.81 -6.54 3.06
N TYR A 65 3.28 -6.40 4.28
CA TYR A 65 4.09 -6.26 5.48
C TYR A 65 4.62 -7.62 5.94
N LEU A 66 3.76 -8.63 5.99
CA LEU A 66 4.13 -9.98 6.45
C LEU A 66 5.20 -10.64 5.56
N SER A 67 5.33 -10.22 4.30
CA SER A 67 6.40 -10.65 3.40
C SER A 67 7.72 -9.87 3.54
N ARG A 68 7.84 -8.94 4.50
CA ARG A 68 8.99 -8.02 4.65
C ARG A 68 9.38 -7.82 6.12
N GLU A 69 9.68 -8.91 6.81
CA GLU A 69 10.15 -8.92 8.22
C GLU A 69 9.16 -8.40 9.29
N TRP A 70 7.91 -8.09 8.92
CA TRP A 70 6.88 -7.78 9.91
C TRP A 70 6.23 -9.05 10.43
N THR A 71 6.16 -9.20 11.76
CA THR A 71 5.62 -10.40 12.40
C THR A 71 4.10 -10.37 12.59
N HIS A 72 3.48 -9.20 12.45
CA HIS A 72 2.04 -9.00 12.63
C HIS A 72 1.52 -7.87 11.73
N ALA A 73 0.32 -8.04 11.19
CA ALA A 73 -0.39 -7.03 10.40
C ALA A 73 -1.90 -7.18 10.56
N GLU A 74 -2.58 -6.06 10.82
CA GLU A 74 -4.04 -5.98 10.98
C GLU A 74 -4.58 -4.81 10.14
N ALA A 75 -5.80 -4.99 9.60
CA ALA A 75 -6.45 -4.06 8.68
C ALA A 75 -7.97 -4.22 8.77
#